data_AF-A0A7C4H2N0-F1
#
_entry.id   AF-A0A7C4H2N0-F1
#
_cell.length_a   1.000
_cell.length_b   1.000
_cell.length_c   1.000
_cell.angle_alpha   90.00
_cell.angle_beta   90.00
_cell.angle_gamma   90.00
#
_symmetry.space_group_name_H-M   'P 1'
#
loop_
_entity.id
_entity.type
_entity.pdbx_description
1 polymer ?
#
loop_
_entity_poly.entity_id
_entity_poly.type
_entity_poly.pdbx_seq_one_letter_code
_entity_poly.pdbx_strand_id
1 'polypeptide(L)'
;MEVILIVRISTLSWNELEFKSNNSTYSRSDYDTLIIADFESKYLYRIGKNLELIDSVRLNIEPHPYTLSEAIEMLKKGNPILVDTFEEGIVLYSREEFKNSLNYTENL
;
A
#
# COMPACT_ATOMS: atom_id res chain seq x y z
N MET A 1 12.98 12.38 7.42
CA MET A 1 12.16 11.70 6.41
C MET A 1 12.24 10.22 6.71
N GLU A 2 11.33 9.78 7.55
CA GLU A 2 11.11 8.38 7.88
C GLU A 2 10.35 7.73 6.72
N VAL A 3 10.74 6.54 6.26
CA VAL A 3 10.08 5.85 5.14
C VAL A 3 10.05 4.34 5.38
N ILE A 4 8.86 3.76 5.29
CA ILE A 4 8.63 2.34 5.04
C ILE A 4 8.00 2.18 3.65
N LEU A 5 8.50 1.20 2.89
CA LEU A 5 7.88 0.69 1.68
C LEU A 5 7.58 -0.80 1.86
N ILE A 6 6.29 -1.13 1.80
CA ILE A 6 5.80 -2.51 1.77
C ILE A 6 5.12 -2.72 0.43
N VAL A 7 5.42 -3.85 -0.21
CA VAL A 7 4.82 -4.22 -1.49
C VAL A 7 4.05 -5.50 -1.32
N ARG A 8 2.79 -5.45 -1.74
CA ARG A 8 1.94 -6.61 -1.87
C ARG A 8 1.79 -6.93 -3.36
N ILE A 9 1.88 -8.21 -3.70
CA ILE A 9 1.52 -8.70 -5.03
C ILE A 9 0.01 -8.93 -5.02
N SER A 10 -0.72 -8.28 -5.91
CA SER A 10 -2.18 -8.31 -5.95
C SER A 10 -2.66 -9.58 -6.67
N THR A 11 -2.46 -10.76 -6.08
CA THR A 11 -3.00 -12.02 -6.62
C THR A 11 -4.30 -12.39 -5.92
N LEU A 12 -5.45 -12.11 -6.55
CA LEU A 12 -6.72 -12.73 -6.16
C LEU A 12 -6.71 -14.22 -6.52
N SER A 13 -7.40 -15.03 -5.72
CA SER A 13 -7.61 -16.45 -6.03
C SER A 13 -8.46 -16.61 -7.30
N TRP A 14 -8.27 -17.70 -8.07
CA TRP A 14 -9.01 -17.95 -9.33
C TRP A 14 -10.54 -17.83 -9.21
N ASN A 15 -11.11 -18.14 -8.03
CA ASN A 15 -12.55 -18.04 -7.79
C ASN A 15 -13.05 -16.59 -7.64
N GLU A 16 -12.23 -15.68 -7.12
CA GLU A 16 -12.54 -14.25 -7.06
C GLU A 16 -12.31 -13.55 -8.40
N LEU A 17 -11.47 -14.13 -9.27
CA LEU A 17 -11.25 -13.67 -10.64
C LEU A 17 -12.51 -13.79 -11.50
N GLU A 18 -13.24 -14.90 -11.39
CA GLU A 18 -14.49 -15.11 -12.15
C GLU A 18 -15.64 -14.23 -11.64
N PHE A 19 -15.72 -13.98 -10.33
CA PHE A 19 -16.78 -13.16 -9.75
C PHE A 19 -16.65 -11.67 -10.12
N LYS A 20 -15.43 -11.14 -10.14
CA LYS A 20 -15.17 -9.70 -10.41
C LYS A 20 -15.02 -9.35 -11.90
N SER A 21 -14.61 -10.29 -12.76
CA SER A 21 -14.45 -10.03 -14.21
C SER A 21 -15.77 -9.76 -14.93
N ASN A 22 -16.86 -10.35 -14.44
CA ASN A 22 -18.19 -10.20 -15.03
C ASN A 22 -18.85 -8.85 -14.74
N ASN A 23 -18.26 -7.97 -13.92
CA ASN A 23 -18.93 -6.77 -13.40
C ASN A 23 -18.09 -5.47 -13.31
N SER A 24 -16.84 -5.38 -13.81
CA SER A 24 -16.12 -4.10 -13.71
C SER A 24 -15.04 -3.82 -14.78
N THR A 25 -14.96 -2.55 -15.21
CA THR A 25 -14.00 -1.96 -16.17
C THR A 25 -12.77 -1.32 -15.48
N TYR A 26 -12.32 -1.84 -14.32
CA TYR A 26 -11.15 -1.29 -13.64
C TYR A 26 -9.84 -1.87 -14.20
N SER A 27 -8.85 -1.00 -14.46
CA SER A 27 -7.47 -1.41 -14.70
C SER A 27 -6.91 -2.00 -13.41
N ARG A 28 -6.59 -3.29 -13.43
CA ARG A 28 -6.12 -4.04 -12.26
C ARG A 28 -4.62 -3.78 -12.03
N SER A 29 -4.22 -3.33 -10.84
CA SER A 29 -2.80 -3.22 -10.45
C SER A 29 -2.17 -4.62 -10.39
N ASP A 30 -0.90 -4.71 -10.81
CA ASP A 30 -0.06 -5.88 -10.61
C ASP A 30 0.51 -5.90 -9.18
N TYR A 31 0.73 -4.71 -8.61
CA TYR A 31 1.30 -4.50 -7.28
C TYR A 31 0.61 -3.34 -6.57
N ASP A 32 0.25 -3.56 -5.30
CA ASP A 32 -0.13 -2.50 -4.38
C ASP A 32 1.08 -2.15 -3.50
N THR A 33 1.40 -0.86 -3.39
CA THR A 33 2.55 -0.37 -2.61
C THR A 33 2.06 0.51 -1.47
N LEU A 34 2.33 0.09 -0.24
CA LEU A 34 2.12 0.91 0.95
C LEU A 34 3.39 1.69 1.26
N ILE A 35 3.28 3.01 1.23
CA ILE A 35 4.39 3.92 1.52
C ILE A 35 4.02 4.69 2.78
N ILE A 36 4.75 4.48 3.87
CA ILE A 36 4.54 5.23 5.12
C ILE A 36 5.69 6.20 5.30
N ALA A 37 5.41 7.51 5.31
CA ALA A 37 6.42 8.55 5.48
C ALA A 37 5.89 9.85 6.08
N ASP A 38 6.78 10.75 6.49
CA ASP A 38 6.45 12.09 7.02
C ASP A 38 6.00 13.06 5.92
N PHE A 39 4.89 12.75 5.25
CA PHE A 39 4.39 13.58 4.17
C PHE A 39 3.78 14.88 4.70
N GLU A 40 4.33 16.01 4.26
CA GLU A 40 3.77 17.34 4.54
C GLU A 40 2.60 17.71 3.61
N SER A 41 2.45 17.00 2.50
CA SER A 41 1.44 17.29 1.47
C SER A 41 0.16 16.50 1.64
N LYS A 42 -0.93 16.94 0.98
CA LYS A 42 -2.23 16.25 1.02
C LYS A 42 -2.20 14.92 0.24
N TYR A 43 -2.99 13.95 0.68
CA TYR A 43 -3.02 12.59 0.13
C TYR A 43 -3.13 12.51 -1.40
N LEU A 44 -4.10 13.20 -2.01
CA LEU A 44 -4.28 13.16 -3.47
C LEU A 44 -3.08 13.73 -4.24
N TYR A 45 -2.41 14.74 -3.68
CA TYR A 45 -1.19 15.29 -4.29
C TYR A 45 -0.05 14.28 -4.25
N ARG A 46 0.08 13.54 -3.14
CA ARG A 46 1.07 12.45 -3.01
C ARG A 46 0.81 11.34 -4.02
N ILE A 47 -0.45 10.92 -4.21
CA ILE A 47 -0.80 9.90 -5.21
C ILE A 47 -0.32 10.35 -6.58
N GLY A 48 -0.69 11.57 -7.01
CA GLY A 48 -0.29 12.10 -8.31
C GLY A 48 1.23 12.10 -8.49
N LYS A 49 1.98 12.54 -7.46
CA LYS A 49 3.44 12.54 -7.49
C LYS A 49 4.04 11.14 -7.56
N ASN A 50 3.47 10.16 -6.84
CA ASN A 50 3.96 8.79 -6.90
C ASN A 50 3.67 8.16 -8.27
N LEU A 51 2.48 8.38 -8.84
CA LEU A 51 2.13 7.92 -10.19
C LEU A 51 3.06 8.51 -11.25
N GLU A 52 3.35 9.81 -11.20
CA GLU A 52 4.33 10.47 -12.09
C GLU A 52 5.72 9.82 -12.01
N LEU A 53 6.17 9.42 -10.82
CA LEU A 53 7.49 8.79 -10.63
C LEU A 53 7.58 7.39 -11.24
N ILE A 54 6.47 6.65 -11.26
CA ILE A 54 6.42 5.27 -11.76
C ILE A 54 5.88 5.16 -13.18
N ASP A 55 5.54 6.26 -13.84
CA ASP A 55 4.95 6.29 -15.20
C ASP A 55 5.84 5.58 -16.25
N SER A 56 7.15 5.61 -16.05
CA SER A 56 8.12 4.92 -16.92
C SER A 56 8.26 3.41 -16.65
N VAL A 57 7.70 2.91 -15.54
CA VAL A 57 7.74 1.51 -15.14
C VAL A 57 6.64 0.76 -15.87
N ARG A 58 6.98 -0.34 -16.57
CA ARG A 58 6.02 -1.13 -17.36
C ARG A 58 5.04 -1.96 -16.52
N LEU A 59 5.07 -1.84 -15.21
CA LEU A 59 4.22 -2.57 -14.27
C LEU A 59 3.10 -1.67 -13.79
N ASN A 60 1.90 -2.21 -13.63
CA ASN A 60 0.80 -1.45 -13.07
C ASN A 60 0.93 -1.41 -11.55
N ILE A 61 1.56 -0.37 -11.02
CA ILE A 61 1.80 -0.19 -9.59
C ILE A 61 0.79 0.81 -9.02
N GLU A 62 0.08 0.43 -7.97
CA GLU A 62 -0.84 1.32 -7.25
C GLU A 62 -0.19 1.82 -5.94
N PRO A 63 0.10 3.13 -5.83
CA PRO A 63 0.70 3.70 -4.63
C PRO A 63 -0.34 4.14 -3.59
N HIS A 64 -0.09 3.75 -2.35
CA HIS A 64 -0.85 4.15 -1.17
C HIS A 64 0.05 4.91 -0.17
N PRO A 65 0.27 6.22 -0.38
CA PRO A 65 1.19 7.03 0.43
C PRO A 65 0.52 7.63 1.67
N TYR A 66 0.75 7.02 2.82
CA TYR A 66 0.23 7.46 4.11
C TYR A 66 1.30 8.05 5.00
N THR A 67 0.90 8.97 5.88
CA THR A 67 1.63 9.22 7.13
C THR A 67 1.40 8.08 8.11
N LEU A 68 2.25 7.94 9.13
CA LEU A 68 2.06 6.92 10.15
C LEU A 68 0.68 7.05 10.84
N SER A 69 0.27 8.28 11.16
CA SER A 69 -1.05 8.54 11.75
C SER A 69 -2.20 8.13 10.85
N GLU A 70 -2.14 8.42 9.56
CA GLU A 70 -3.18 8.02 8.62
C GLU A 70 -3.21 6.49 8.45
N ALA A 71 -2.04 5.84 8.38
CA ALA A 71 -1.98 4.37 8.27
C ALA A 71 -2.62 3.69 9.49
N ILE A 72 -2.32 4.16 10.70
CA ILE A 72 -2.94 3.66 11.94
C ILE A 72 -4.46 3.90 11.93
N GLU A 73 -4.91 5.08 11.50
CA GLU A 73 -6.35 5.37 11.41
C GLU A 73 -7.06 4.45 10.41
N MET A 74 -6.44 4.19 9.26
CA MET A 74 -6.99 3.33 8.23
C MET A 74 -6.99 1.86 8.65
N LEU A 75 -5.97 1.39 9.36
CA LEU A 75 -5.96 0.06 9.99
C LEU A 75 -7.09 -0.10 11.01
N LYS A 76 -7.29 0.88 11.89
CA LYS A 76 -8.40 0.86 12.88
C LYS A 76 -9.78 0.81 12.22
N LYS A 77 -9.91 1.35 11.00
CA LYS A 77 -11.14 1.28 10.19
C LYS A 77 -11.27 -0.02 9.41
N GLY A 78 -10.31 -0.94 9.53
CA GLY A 78 -10.30 -2.19 8.77
C GLY A 78 -10.11 -1.97 7.28
N ASN A 79 -9.28 -0.99 6.88
CA ASN A 79 -9.00 -0.79 5.46
C ASN A 79 -8.36 -2.06 4.88
N PRO A 80 -9.01 -2.72 3.89
CA PRO A 80 -8.59 -4.04 3.43
C PRO A 80 -7.20 -4.02 2.79
N ILE A 81 -6.84 -2.94 2.07
CA ILE A 81 -5.52 -2.82 1.45
C ILE A 81 -4.44 -2.80 2.52
N LEU A 82 -4.63 -2.02 3.60
CA LEU A 82 -3.64 -1.99 4.69
C LEU A 82 -3.59 -3.31 5.44
N VAL A 83 -4.74 -3.87 5.82
CA VAL A 83 -4.79 -5.17 6.52
C VAL A 83 -4.03 -6.22 5.71
N ASP A 84 -4.38 -6.40 4.44
CA ASP A 84 -3.72 -7.35 3.55
C ASP A 84 -2.22 -7.05 3.38
N THR A 85 -1.83 -5.78 3.29
CA THR A 85 -0.42 -5.39 3.13
C THR A 85 0.39 -5.65 4.40
N PHE A 86 -0.19 -5.52 5.59
CA PHE A 86 0.49 -5.84 6.84
C PHE A 86 0.55 -7.36 7.11
N GLU A 87 -0.45 -8.13 6.66
CA GLU A 87 -0.47 -9.58 6.82
C GLU A 87 0.40 -10.32 5.79
N GLU A 88 0.35 -9.89 4.52
CA GLU A 88 0.93 -10.62 3.39
C GLU A 88 2.06 -9.86 2.67
N GLY A 89 2.22 -8.57 2.96
CA GLY A 89 3.13 -7.71 2.23
C GLY A 89 4.60 -8.00 2.52
N ILE A 90 5.45 -7.73 1.52
CA ILE A 90 6.90 -7.84 1.63
C ILE A 90 7.48 -6.45 1.89
N VAL A 91 8.18 -6.30 3.02
CA VAL A 91 8.93 -5.07 3.31
C VAL A 91 10.10 -4.97 2.33
N LEU A 92 10.02 -4.03 1.37
CA LEU A 92 11.11 -3.78 0.42
C LEU A 92 12.15 -2.81 0.97
N TYR A 93 11.70 -1.85 1.80
CA TYR A 93 12.58 -0.88 2.43
C TYR A 93 12.00 -0.44 3.77
N SER A 94 12.85 -0.39 4.79
CA SER A 94 12.52 0.18 6.09
C SER A 94 13.79 0.77 6.71
N ARG A 95 13.69 1.98 7.26
CA ARG A 95 14.78 2.54 8.07
C ARG A 95 14.81 1.85 9.43
N GLU A 96 16.00 1.73 10.03
CA GLU A 96 16.17 1.03 11.30
C GLU A 96 15.27 1.57 12.42
N GLU A 97 15.07 2.89 12.44
CA GLU A 97 14.21 3.61 13.38
C GLU A 97 12.75 3.10 13.36
N PHE A 98 12.32 2.50 12.25
CA PHE A 98 10.95 2.01 12.04
C PHE A 98 10.78 0.50 12.27
N LYS A 99 11.87 -0.26 12.44
CA LYS A 99 11.81 -1.71 12.76
C LYS A 99 11.01 -1.96 14.04
N ASN A 100 11.09 -1.06 15.02
CA ASN A 100 10.36 -1.17 16.28
C ASN A 100 8.85 -0.87 16.13
N SER A 101 8.47 -0.03 15.18
CA SER A 101 7.07 0.37 14.95
C SER A 101 6.26 -0.74 14.26
N LEU A 102 6.89 -1.55 13.41
CA LEU A 102 6.28 -2.75 12.80
C LEU A 102 5.92 -3.81 13.87
N ASN A 103 6.76 -3.97 14.89
CA ASN A 103 6.46 -4.88 16.00
C ASN A 103 5.25 -4.41 16.83
N TYR A 104 4.94 -3.11 16.83
CA TYR A 104 3.76 -2.57 17.54
C TYR A 104 2.45 -2.95 16.84
N THR A 105 2.46 -3.07 15.52
CA THR A 105 1.30 -3.51 14.73
C THR A 105 0.99 -5.00 14.84
N GLU A 106 1.99 -5.86 15.12
CA GLU A 106 1.76 -7.28 15.42
C GLU A 106 1.05 -7.51 16.77
N ASN A 107 0.96 -6.48 17.61
CA ASN A 107 0.35 -6.53 18.95
C ASN A 107 -0.96 -5.73 19.07
N LEU A 108 -1.50 -5.23 17.94
CA LEU A 108 -2.82 -4.59 17.86
C LEU A 108 -3.89 -5.60 17.44
#